data_AF-A0A7I8KLL5-F1
#
_entry.id   AF-A0A7I8KLL5-F1
#
_cell.length_a   1.000
_cell.length_b   1.000
_cell.length_c   1.000
_cell.angle_alpha   90.00
_cell.angle_beta   90.00
_cell.angle_gamma   90.00
#
_symmetry.space_group_name_H-M   'P 1'
#
loop_
_entity.id
_entity.type
_entity.pdbx_description
1 polymer ?
#
loop_
_entity_poly.entity_id
_entity_poly.type
_entity_poly.pdbx_seq_one_letter_code
_entity_poly.pdbx_strand_id
1 'polypeptide(L)'
;MKEEESLPLIAGGGGSPPSSALEILCGAPKLLGKAWKLLIPVLLIYLIPSSLLLFGTYIAVLPLISDMVEKFLAVKTDDPSFSDMVDALLPKLTEDLRGLAATEVVIMLMSFLFSSFLLTGVINALAMVAKADKVTFKDLFYKIMRTWKGLVPTLVYVNLLAFAYLTIWLLLLGVVFFVFDLSLSSIALCTVISVSGILLLLYLNMVWSQGVVVSATEEGRYGLTALGRAAELVQGRRRLALRVNCLKFLIVQGGNLAISLLPLEGMNGLIIMFARFLPLVFLSVFCVAVDVAFYNEHRNATGKGSCEELGETTKDVKLNNV
;
A
#
# COMPACT_ATOMS: atom_id res chain seq x y z
N MET A 1 -13.58 43.20 19.03
CA MET A 1 -14.00 42.32 20.14
C MET A 1 -14.99 41.31 19.57
N LYS A 2 -14.48 40.19 19.08
CA LYS A 2 -15.24 39.03 18.63
C LYS A 2 -14.46 37.86 19.21
N GLU A 3 -15.07 37.17 20.16
CA GLU A 3 -14.49 36.00 20.80
C GLU A 3 -14.19 34.95 19.73
N GLU A 4 -12.89 34.68 19.52
CA GLU A 4 -12.44 33.48 18.84
C GLU A 4 -12.61 32.32 19.82
N GLU A 5 -13.65 31.53 19.57
CA GLU A 5 -13.84 30.21 20.16
C GLU A 5 -12.69 29.29 19.71
N SER A 6 -11.60 29.35 20.48
CA SER A 6 -10.41 28.53 20.33
C SER A 6 -10.64 27.19 21.02
N LEU A 7 -11.29 26.26 20.31
CA LEU A 7 -11.43 24.88 20.75
C LEU A 7 -10.13 24.09 20.48
N PRO A 8 -9.63 23.32 21.46
CA PRO A 8 -8.31 22.70 21.43
C PRO A 8 -8.31 21.47 20.54
N LEU A 9 -7.55 21.51 19.45
CA LEU A 9 -7.27 20.35 18.61
C LEU A 9 -5.89 19.77 18.97
N ILE A 10 -5.94 18.74 19.82
CA ILE A 10 -4.85 17.79 20.12
C ILE A 10 -3.61 18.45 20.78
N ALA A 11 -3.84 19.20 21.85
CA ALA A 11 -2.88 19.25 22.95
C ALA A 11 -3.29 18.14 23.94
N GLY A 12 -2.69 16.96 23.80
CA GLY A 12 -2.85 15.87 24.76
C GLY A 12 -2.00 16.14 26.01
N GLY A 13 -2.47 17.05 26.86
CA GLY A 13 -2.08 17.16 28.27
C GLY A 13 -2.93 16.21 29.12
N GLY A 14 -2.27 15.42 29.98
CA GLY A 14 -2.89 14.61 31.02
C GLY A 14 -3.36 13.21 30.61
N GLY A 15 -2.49 12.21 30.81
CA GLY A 15 -2.91 10.84 31.14
C GLY A 15 -3.82 10.07 30.19
N SER A 16 -3.69 10.21 28.86
CA SER A 16 -4.46 9.34 27.95
C SER A 16 -3.87 7.92 27.92
N PRO A 17 -4.67 6.86 28.15
CA PRO A 17 -4.23 5.45 28.01
C PRO A 17 -3.74 5.16 26.57
N PRO A 18 -3.03 4.04 26.33
CA PRO A 18 -2.55 3.69 24.99
C PRO A 18 -3.72 3.68 24.00
N SER A 19 -3.63 4.51 22.96
CA SER A 19 -4.70 4.67 21.98
C SER A 19 -5.13 3.31 21.44
N SER A 20 -6.43 3.05 21.45
CA SER A 20 -6.96 1.81 20.91
C SER A 20 -6.78 1.76 19.38
N ALA A 21 -6.65 0.57 18.79
CA ALA A 21 -6.52 0.44 17.33
C ALA A 21 -7.71 1.10 16.58
N LEU A 22 -8.88 1.14 17.22
CA LEU A 22 -10.08 1.80 16.72
C LEU A 22 -9.95 3.32 16.72
N GLU A 23 -9.32 3.92 17.73
CA GLU A 23 -9.08 5.36 17.75
C GLU A 23 -8.17 5.81 16.60
N ILE A 24 -7.12 5.04 16.30
CA ILE A 24 -6.25 5.30 15.15
C ILE A 24 -7.05 5.24 13.85
N LEU A 25 -7.87 4.20 13.70
CA LEU A 25 -8.68 4.00 12.51
C LEU A 25 -9.75 5.09 12.33
N CYS A 26 -10.45 5.46 13.41
CA CYS A 26 -11.46 6.53 13.41
C CYS A 26 -10.84 7.93 13.33
N GLY A 27 -9.56 8.07 13.69
CA GLY A 27 -8.78 9.30 13.54
C GLY A 27 -8.39 9.58 12.09
N ALA A 28 -8.15 8.54 11.29
CA ALA A 28 -7.71 8.69 9.90
C ALA A 28 -8.69 9.50 9.00
N PRO A 29 -10.02 9.30 9.04
CA PRO A 29 -10.97 10.14 8.31
C PRO A 29 -10.92 11.62 8.71
N LYS A 30 -10.69 11.90 10.00
CA LYS A 30 -10.58 13.28 10.49
C LYS A 30 -9.31 13.96 9.96
N LEU A 31 -8.19 13.22 9.89
CA LEU A 31 -6.95 13.72 9.28
C LEU A 31 -7.12 13.96 7.78
N LEU A 32 -7.77 13.04 7.07
CA LEU A 32 -8.09 13.18 5.65
C LEU A 32 -9.00 14.38 5.38
N GLY A 33 -10.04 14.58 6.19
CA GLY A 33 -10.96 15.72 6.05
C GLY A 33 -10.23 17.06 6.18
N LYS A 34 -9.25 17.15 7.09
CA LYS A 34 -8.41 18.35 7.23
C LYS A 34 -7.45 18.54 6.05
N ALA A 35 -6.89 17.45 5.52
CA ALA A 35 -5.98 17.47 4.39
C ALA A 35 -6.68 17.51 3.02
N TRP A 36 -8.01 17.44 2.96
CA TRP A 36 -8.77 17.23 1.73
C TRP A 36 -8.49 18.30 0.67
N LYS A 37 -8.35 19.57 1.07
CA LYS A 37 -8.00 20.69 0.15
C LYS A 37 -6.66 20.48 -0.56
N LEU A 38 -5.69 19.86 0.10
CA LEU A 38 -4.38 19.52 -0.46
C LEU A 38 -4.40 18.18 -1.20
N LEU A 39 -5.25 17.25 -0.79
CA LEU A 39 -5.38 15.92 -1.41
C LEU A 39 -6.12 15.97 -2.75
N ILE A 40 -7.14 16.81 -2.92
CA ILE A 40 -7.88 16.93 -4.19
C ILE A 40 -6.94 17.11 -5.39
N PRO A 41 -6.03 18.11 -5.42
CA PRO A 41 -5.17 18.31 -6.59
C PRO A 41 -4.18 17.14 -6.79
N VAL A 42 -3.67 16.54 -5.70
CA VAL A 42 -2.79 15.35 -5.79
C VAL A 42 -3.55 14.16 -6.39
N LEU A 43 -4.78 13.93 -5.92
CA LEU A 43 -5.66 12.89 -6.44
C LEU A 43 -5.97 13.14 -7.90
N LEU A 44 -6.28 14.37 -8.30
CA LEU A 44 -6.60 14.70 -9.68
C LEU A 44 -5.40 14.47 -10.61
N ILE A 45 -4.20 14.89 -10.20
CA ILE A 45 -2.94 14.65 -10.93
C ILE A 45 -2.64 13.16 -11.08
N TYR A 46 -3.04 12.33 -10.11
CA TYR A 46 -2.91 10.88 -10.20
C TYR A 46 -4.01 10.23 -11.07
N LEU A 47 -5.27 10.66 -10.87
CA LEU A 47 -6.44 9.99 -11.44
C LEU A 47 -6.50 10.16 -12.95
N ILE A 48 -6.16 11.35 -13.47
CA ILE A 48 -6.15 11.64 -14.90
C ILE A 48 -5.22 10.66 -15.65
N PRO A 49 -3.89 10.64 -15.39
CA PRO A 49 -3.00 9.72 -16.10
C PRO A 49 -3.28 8.25 -15.81
N SER A 50 -3.72 7.90 -14.59
CA SER A 50 -4.10 6.52 -14.27
C SER A 50 -5.31 6.05 -15.07
N SER A 51 -6.27 6.95 -15.32
CA SER A 51 -7.45 6.65 -16.16
C SER A 51 -7.05 6.50 -17.62
N LEU A 52 -6.11 7.32 -18.11
CA LEU A 52 -5.53 7.16 -19.45
C LEU A 52 -4.78 5.85 -19.58
N LEU A 53 -4.01 5.43 -18.57
CA LEU A 53 -3.34 4.13 -18.55
C LEU A 53 -4.33 2.97 -18.55
N LEU A 54 -5.38 3.03 -17.74
CA LEU A 54 -6.46 2.04 -17.75
C LEU A 54 -7.12 1.94 -19.11
N PHE A 55 -7.39 3.08 -19.74
CA PHE A 55 -7.94 3.14 -21.10
C PHE A 55 -7.00 2.54 -22.15
N GLY A 56 -5.72 2.92 -22.10
CA GLY A 56 -4.69 2.38 -22.99
C GLY A 56 -4.53 0.87 -22.82
N THR A 57 -4.56 0.39 -21.58
CA THR A 57 -4.52 -1.05 -21.26
C THR A 57 -5.75 -1.76 -21.82
N TYR A 58 -6.94 -1.20 -21.65
CA TYR A 58 -8.16 -1.76 -22.21
C TYR A 58 -8.11 -1.88 -23.73
N ILE A 59 -7.66 -0.84 -24.42
CA ILE A 59 -7.54 -0.85 -25.89
C ILE A 59 -6.42 -1.78 -26.37
N ALA A 60 -5.30 -1.85 -25.68
CA ALA A 60 -4.14 -2.65 -26.12
C ALA A 60 -4.30 -4.14 -25.81
N VAL A 61 -4.82 -4.47 -24.62
CA VAL A 61 -4.85 -5.84 -24.11
C VAL A 61 -6.10 -6.59 -24.56
N LEU A 62 -7.27 -5.94 -24.63
CA LEU A 62 -8.51 -6.60 -25.03
C LEU A 62 -8.46 -7.23 -26.44
N PRO A 63 -7.99 -6.54 -27.51
CA PRO A 63 -7.91 -7.16 -28.83
C PRO A 63 -6.86 -8.27 -28.87
N LEU A 64 -5.76 -8.15 -28.13
CA LEU A 64 -4.76 -9.21 -28.03
C LEU A 64 -5.33 -10.47 -27.37
N ILE A 65 -6.11 -10.31 -26.28
CA ILE A 65 -6.80 -11.44 -25.65
C ILE A 65 -7.83 -12.04 -26.62
N SER A 66 -8.62 -11.22 -27.33
CA SER A 66 -9.59 -11.69 -28.32
C SER A 66 -8.92 -12.50 -29.42
N ASP A 67 -7.84 -11.98 -29.99
CA ASP A 67 -7.07 -12.61 -31.06
C ASP A 67 -6.42 -13.92 -30.58
N MET A 68 -5.86 -13.96 -29.36
CA MET A 68 -5.35 -15.20 -28.77
C MET A 68 -6.45 -16.24 -28.55
N VAL A 69 -7.63 -15.83 -28.09
CA VAL A 69 -8.78 -16.73 -27.88
C VAL A 69 -9.30 -17.25 -29.22
N GLU A 70 -9.43 -16.38 -30.23
CA GLU A 70 -9.85 -16.76 -31.59
C GLU A 70 -8.87 -17.75 -32.24
N LYS A 71 -7.56 -17.47 -32.15
CA LYS A 71 -6.50 -18.39 -32.61
C LYS A 71 -6.58 -19.73 -31.87
N PHE A 72 -6.82 -19.74 -30.56
CA PHE A 72 -6.94 -20.97 -29.79
C PHE A 72 -8.21 -21.78 -30.15
N LEU A 73 -9.33 -21.09 -30.40
CA LEU A 73 -10.59 -21.73 -30.81
C LEU A 73 -10.53 -22.27 -32.25
N ALA A 74 -9.90 -21.56 -33.18
CA ALA A 74 -9.70 -22.02 -34.56
C ALA A 74 -8.88 -23.33 -34.60
N VAL A 75 -7.83 -23.40 -33.77
CA VAL A 75 -6.94 -24.57 -33.67
C VAL A 75 -7.63 -25.80 -33.07
N LYS A 76 -8.68 -25.62 -32.26
CA LYS A 76 -9.48 -26.74 -31.73
C LYS A 76 -10.43 -27.34 -32.78
N THR A 77 -10.63 -26.66 -33.91
CA THR A 77 -11.67 -26.99 -34.90
C THR A 77 -11.09 -27.67 -36.16
N ASP A 78 -9.84 -27.38 -36.50
CA ASP A 78 -9.09 -28.13 -37.52
C ASP A 78 -8.34 -29.29 -36.84
N ASP A 79 -8.22 -30.43 -37.52
CA ASP A 79 -7.59 -31.66 -37.00
C ASP A 79 -6.17 -31.85 -37.61
N PRO A 80 -5.13 -31.07 -37.21
CA PRO A 80 -3.75 -31.31 -37.62
C PRO A 80 -3.00 -32.15 -36.59
N SER A 81 -1.91 -32.81 -37.03
CA SER A 81 -0.99 -33.47 -36.11
C SER A 81 -0.43 -32.44 -35.10
N PHE A 82 -0.37 -32.80 -33.82
CA PHE A 82 0.10 -31.93 -32.73
C PHE A 82 1.51 -31.34 -32.98
N SER A 83 2.35 -32.03 -33.76
CA SER A 83 3.70 -31.58 -34.12
C SER A 83 3.67 -30.38 -35.08
N ASP A 84 2.85 -30.45 -36.14
CA ASP A 84 2.73 -29.36 -37.12
C ASP A 84 2.02 -28.14 -36.53
N MET A 85 1.11 -28.37 -35.58
CA MET A 85 0.43 -27.35 -34.79
C MET A 85 1.41 -26.54 -33.94
N VAL A 86 2.31 -27.22 -33.21
CA VAL A 86 3.33 -26.55 -32.38
C VAL A 86 4.30 -25.75 -33.26
N ASP A 87 4.78 -26.31 -34.37
CA ASP A 87 5.78 -25.62 -35.21
C ASP A 87 5.21 -24.37 -35.93
N ALA A 88 3.91 -24.35 -36.26
CA ALA A 88 3.29 -23.21 -36.93
C ALA A 88 2.76 -22.12 -35.97
N LEU A 89 2.28 -22.50 -34.78
CA LEU A 89 1.68 -21.57 -33.81
C LEU A 89 2.68 -20.99 -32.83
N LEU A 90 3.67 -21.77 -32.40
CA LEU A 90 4.64 -21.34 -31.39
C LEU A 90 5.39 -20.06 -31.76
N PRO A 91 5.89 -19.83 -33.00
CA PRO A 91 6.57 -18.59 -33.33
C PRO A 91 5.62 -17.38 -33.31
N LYS A 92 4.40 -17.51 -33.84
CA LYS A 92 3.39 -16.44 -33.85
C LYS A 92 2.93 -16.08 -32.45
N LEU A 93 2.66 -17.10 -31.62
CA LEU A 93 2.28 -16.93 -30.23
C LEU A 93 3.40 -16.29 -29.41
N THR A 94 4.66 -16.65 -29.67
CA THR A 94 5.81 -16.06 -28.98
C THR A 94 5.99 -14.59 -29.35
N GLU A 95 5.74 -14.21 -30.61
CA GLU A 95 5.78 -12.81 -31.04
C GLU A 95 4.67 -11.98 -30.38
N ASP A 96 3.43 -12.49 -30.39
CA ASP A 96 2.28 -11.85 -29.74
C ASP A 96 2.49 -11.72 -28.22
N LEU A 97 3.02 -12.78 -27.57
CA LEU A 97 3.38 -12.77 -26.15
C LEU A 97 4.52 -11.79 -25.84
N ARG A 98 5.51 -11.67 -26.73
CA ARG A 98 6.60 -10.70 -26.55
C ARG A 98 6.08 -9.26 -26.66
N GLY A 99 5.20 -9.00 -27.61
CA GLY A 99 4.52 -7.71 -27.74
C GLY A 99 3.68 -7.36 -26.52
N LEU A 100 2.92 -8.35 -26.02
CA LEU A 100 2.14 -8.20 -24.78
C LEU A 100 3.03 -7.94 -23.57
N ALA A 101 4.09 -8.72 -23.40
CA ALA A 101 5.02 -8.59 -22.29
C ALA A 101 5.73 -7.23 -22.30
N ALA A 102 6.17 -6.75 -23.47
CA ALA A 102 6.79 -5.44 -23.60
C ALA A 102 5.80 -4.31 -23.22
N THR A 103 4.56 -4.41 -23.68
CA THR A 103 3.48 -3.45 -23.37
C THR A 103 3.15 -3.46 -21.88
N GLU A 104 3.02 -4.63 -21.28
CA GLU A 104 2.73 -4.83 -19.86
C GLU A 104 3.83 -4.23 -18.98
N VAL A 105 5.11 -4.44 -19.33
CA VAL A 105 6.23 -3.86 -18.59
C VAL A 105 6.18 -2.33 -18.59
N VAL A 106 5.86 -1.71 -19.72
CA VAL A 106 5.72 -0.26 -19.82
C VAL A 106 4.54 0.24 -18.96
N ILE A 107 3.39 -0.42 -19.04
CA ILE A 107 2.20 -0.09 -18.23
C ILE A 107 2.52 -0.23 -16.74
N MET A 108 3.19 -1.30 -16.34
CA MET A 108 3.59 -1.56 -14.96
C MET A 108 4.53 -0.47 -14.44
N LEU A 109 5.53 -0.08 -15.23
CA LEU A 109 6.49 0.95 -14.86
C LEU A 109 5.80 2.31 -14.68
N MET A 110 4.93 2.70 -15.61
CA MET A 110 4.18 3.95 -15.52
C MET A 110 3.22 3.95 -14.33
N SER A 111 2.52 2.84 -14.11
CA SER A 111 1.63 2.67 -12.95
C SER A 111 2.40 2.80 -11.63
N PHE A 112 3.57 2.16 -11.53
CA PHE A 112 4.45 2.28 -10.37
C PHE A 112 4.86 3.74 -10.10
N LEU A 113 5.25 4.49 -11.15
CA LEU A 113 5.61 5.89 -11.00
C LEU A 113 4.44 6.73 -10.50
N PHE A 114 3.24 6.59 -11.07
CA PHE A 114 2.06 7.34 -10.61
C PHE A 114 1.62 6.95 -9.20
N SER A 115 1.60 5.66 -8.87
CA SER A 115 1.27 5.20 -7.52
C SER A 115 2.28 5.71 -6.48
N SER A 116 3.58 5.70 -6.81
CA SER A 116 4.62 6.26 -5.94
C SER A 116 4.45 7.76 -5.71
N PHE A 117 4.05 8.50 -6.75
CA PHE A 117 3.76 9.92 -6.67
C PHE A 117 2.55 10.20 -5.77
N LEU A 118 1.45 9.47 -5.97
CA LEU A 118 0.26 9.56 -5.12
C LEU A 118 0.60 9.31 -3.66
N LEU A 119 1.31 8.21 -3.38
CA LEU A 119 1.71 7.82 -2.03
C LEU A 119 2.57 8.90 -1.35
N THR A 120 3.55 9.43 -2.07
CA THR A 120 4.40 10.54 -1.58
C THR A 120 3.58 11.79 -1.30
N GLY A 121 2.62 12.11 -2.17
CA GLY A 121 1.74 13.27 -2.03
C GLY A 121 0.80 13.16 -0.84
N VAL A 122 0.18 12.00 -0.64
CA VAL A 122 -0.71 11.75 0.51
C VAL A 122 0.07 11.83 1.81
N ILE A 123 1.23 11.17 1.92
CA ILE A 123 2.03 11.20 3.16
C ILE A 123 2.47 12.62 3.49
N ASN A 124 2.98 13.38 2.51
CA ASN A 124 3.42 14.76 2.73
C ASN A 124 2.27 15.70 3.10
N ALA A 125 1.11 15.57 2.44
CA ALA A 125 -0.07 16.37 2.77
C ALA A 125 -0.54 16.10 4.21
N LEU A 126 -0.61 14.84 4.62
CA LEU A 126 -0.98 14.46 5.98
C LEU A 126 0.06 14.92 7.01
N ALA A 127 1.36 14.79 6.71
CA ALA A 127 2.43 15.23 7.60
C ALA A 127 2.47 16.76 7.78
N MET A 128 2.15 17.53 6.74
CA MET A 128 2.04 18.99 6.79
C MET A 128 0.86 19.44 7.63
N VAL A 129 -0.31 18.83 7.44
CA VAL A 129 -1.52 19.14 8.22
C VAL A 129 -1.38 18.73 9.68
N ALA A 130 -0.70 17.61 9.96
CA ALA A 130 -0.39 17.20 11.32
C ALA A 130 0.50 18.20 12.09
N LYS A 131 1.30 18.99 11.37
CA LYS A 131 2.15 20.05 11.95
C LYS A 131 1.45 21.42 12.06
N ALA A 132 0.19 21.52 11.62
CA ALA A 132 -0.57 22.77 11.58
C ALA A 132 0.10 23.91 10.78
N ASP A 133 0.95 23.58 9.80
CA ASP A 133 1.59 24.56 8.94
C ASP A 133 0.54 25.25 8.03
N LYS A 134 0.67 26.56 7.80
CA LYS A 134 -0.07 27.24 6.72
C LYS A 134 0.56 26.83 5.40
N VAL A 135 -0.03 25.87 4.69
CA VAL A 135 0.61 25.25 3.52
C VAL A 135 -0.15 25.52 2.23
N THR A 136 0.60 25.92 1.20
CA THR A 136 0.11 26.08 -0.18
C THR A 136 0.40 24.81 -0.99
N PHE A 137 -0.40 24.53 -2.03
CA PHE A 137 -0.16 23.42 -2.95
C PHE A 137 1.24 23.45 -3.60
N LYS A 138 1.79 24.64 -3.85
CA LYS A 138 3.15 24.82 -4.38
C LYS A 138 4.22 24.24 -3.45
N ASP A 139 4.08 24.48 -2.15
CA ASP A 139 5.01 24.00 -1.13
C ASP A 139 4.92 22.47 -0.99
N LEU A 140 3.70 21.93 -1.10
CA LEU A 140 3.45 20.49 -1.15
C LEU A 140 4.14 19.86 -2.36
N PHE A 141 3.99 20.42 -3.56
CA PHE A 141 4.59 19.88 -4.77
C PHE A 141 6.12 19.87 -4.70
N TYR A 142 6.74 20.95 -4.23
CA TYR A 142 8.18 21.01 -4.04
C TYR A 142 8.67 19.93 -3.06
N LYS A 143 7.94 19.75 -1.95
CA LYS A 143 8.26 18.73 -0.96
C LYS A 143 8.09 17.32 -1.50
N ILE A 144 7.04 17.06 -2.29
CA ILE A 144 6.84 15.78 -2.98
C ILE A 144 8.08 15.48 -3.83
N MET A 145 8.51 16.41 -4.68
CA MET A 145 9.68 16.19 -5.55
C MET A 145 10.97 15.94 -4.78
N ARG A 146 11.16 16.61 -3.64
CA ARG A 146 12.32 16.40 -2.77
C ARG A 146 12.29 15.02 -2.10
N THR A 147 11.15 14.64 -1.54
CA THR A 147 10.99 13.36 -0.81
C THR A 147 10.93 12.16 -1.75
N TRP A 148 10.40 12.33 -2.96
CA TRP A 148 10.17 11.25 -3.92
C TRP A 148 11.47 10.51 -4.28
N LYS A 149 12.59 11.23 -4.43
CA LYS A 149 13.90 10.64 -4.72
C LYS A 149 14.36 9.64 -3.65
N GLY A 150 14.02 9.90 -2.39
CA GLY A 150 14.33 9.01 -1.27
C GLY A 150 13.31 7.90 -1.07
N LEU A 151 12.03 8.15 -1.40
CA LEU A 151 10.95 7.18 -1.26
C LEU A 151 10.98 6.08 -2.32
N VAL A 152 11.33 6.42 -3.56
CA VAL A 152 11.35 5.46 -4.68
C VAL A 152 12.23 4.24 -4.39
N PRO A 153 13.49 4.37 -3.91
CA PRO A 153 14.28 3.22 -3.50
C PRO A 153 13.59 2.34 -2.46
N THR A 154 12.96 2.93 -1.44
CA THR A 154 12.21 2.20 -0.41
C THR A 154 11.05 1.41 -1.03
N LEU A 155 10.30 2.00 -1.96
CA LEU A 155 9.21 1.33 -2.66
C LEU A 155 9.70 0.19 -3.56
N VAL A 156 10.83 0.37 -4.24
CA VAL A 156 11.46 -0.70 -5.03
C VAL A 156 11.84 -1.87 -4.13
N TYR A 157 12.48 -1.62 -2.98
CA TYR A 157 12.79 -2.68 -2.01
C TYR A 157 11.53 -3.36 -1.49
N VAL A 158 10.51 -2.61 -1.08
CA VAL A 158 9.25 -3.18 -0.59
C VAL A 158 8.60 -4.09 -1.64
N ASN A 159 8.50 -3.64 -2.88
CA ASN A 159 7.91 -4.43 -3.96
C ASN A 159 8.75 -5.67 -4.28
N LEU A 160 10.09 -5.54 -4.30
CA LEU A 160 10.99 -6.67 -4.54
C LEU A 160 10.87 -7.71 -3.42
N LEU A 161 10.83 -7.28 -2.16
CA LEU A 161 10.62 -8.17 -1.02
C LEU A 161 9.25 -8.82 -1.05
N ALA A 162 8.19 -8.09 -1.40
CA ALA A 162 6.84 -8.62 -1.53
C ALA A 162 6.77 -9.69 -2.63
N PHE A 163 7.37 -9.42 -3.79
CA PHE A 163 7.41 -10.37 -4.90
C PHE A 163 8.22 -11.62 -4.55
N ALA A 164 9.40 -11.45 -3.96
CA ALA A 164 10.24 -12.56 -3.52
C ALA A 164 9.50 -13.42 -2.47
N TYR A 165 8.84 -12.78 -1.51
CA TYR A 165 8.06 -13.46 -0.49
C TYR A 165 6.92 -14.30 -1.09
N LEU A 166 6.09 -13.68 -1.95
CA LEU A 166 4.98 -14.38 -2.60
C LEU A 166 5.47 -15.55 -3.44
N THR A 167 6.57 -15.37 -4.18
CA THR A 167 7.16 -16.42 -5.01
C THR A 167 7.61 -17.61 -4.17
N ILE A 168 8.35 -17.35 -3.08
CA ILE A 168 8.81 -18.41 -2.16
C ILE A 168 7.61 -19.11 -1.53
N TRP A 169 6.60 -18.37 -1.09
CA TRP A 169 5.42 -18.93 -0.45
C TRP A 169 4.60 -19.80 -1.39
N LEU A 170 4.36 -19.34 -2.63
CA LEU A 170 3.67 -20.11 -3.66
C LEU A 170 4.46 -21.35 -4.07
N LEU A 171 5.79 -21.24 -4.18
CA LEU A 171 6.65 -22.38 -4.49
C LEU A 171 6.59 -23.43 -3.37
N LEU A 172 6.61 -23.02 -2.10
CA LEU A 172 6.44 -23.93 -0.97
C LEU A 172 5.09 -24.66 -1.01
N LEU A 173 3.99 -23.92 -1.28
CA LEU A 173 2.67 -24.54 -1.42
C LEU A 173 2.64 -25.50 -2.61
N GLY A 174 3.19 -25.11 -3.75
CA GLY A 174 3.26 -25.93 -4.97
C GLY A 174 4.03 -27.23 -4.75
N VAL A 175 5.17 -27.17 -4.06
CA VAL A 175 5.95 -28.37 -3.69
C VAL A 175 5.13 -29.31 -2.82
N VAL A 176 4.39 -28.80 -1.83
CA VAL A 176 3.55 -29.65 -0.97
C VAL A 176 2.43 -30.31 -1.78
N PHE A 177 1.77 -29.56 -2.68
CA PHE A 177 0.73 -30.12 -3.55
C PHE A 177 1.25 -31.14 -4.57
N PHE A 178 2.49 -30.98 -5.04
CA PHE A 178 3.07 -31.87 -6.05
C PHE A 178 3.66 -33.15 -5.45
N VAL A 179 4.30 -33.04 -4.28
CA VAL A 179 5.04 -34.16 -3.67
C VAL A 179 4.13 -35.07 -2.83
N PHE A 180 3.09 -34.51 -2.19
CA PHE A 180 2.21 -35.29 -1.34
C PHE A 180 0.87 -35.53 -2.03
N ASP A 181 0.37 -36.78 -1.96
CA ASP A 181 -1.00 -37.08 -2.32
C ASP A 181 -1.98 -36.24 -1.51
N LEU A 182 -3.23 -36.06 -2.00
CA LEU A 182 -4.34 -35.39 -1.30
C LEU A 182 -4.84 -36.18 -0.08
N SER A 183 -3.93 -36.49 0.83
CA SER A 183 -4.18 -37.08 2.14
C SER A 183 -4.53 -35.99 3.15
N LEU A 184 -5.21 -36.38 4.24
CA LEU A 184 -5.48 -35.46 5.35
C LEU A 184 -4.19 -34.82 5.92
N SER A 185 -3.07 -35.54 5.86
CA SER A 185 -1.77 -35.03 6.34
C SER A 185 -1.22 -33.91 5.46
N SER A 186 -1.34 -34.00 4.14
CA SER A 186 -0.87 -32.95 3.22
C SER A 186 -1.75 -31.72 3.29
N ILE A 187 -3.06 -31.90 3.45
CA ILE A 187 -4.02 -30.81 3.69
C ILE A 187 -3.69 -30.08 5.00
N ALA A 188 -3.42 -30.82 6.08
CA ALA A 188 -3.03 -30.25 7.36
C ALA A 188 -1.72 -29.45 7.25
N LEU A 189 -0.69 -30.00 6.59
CA LEU A 189 0.59 -29.33 6.36
C LEU A 189 0.40 -28.05 5.52
N CYS A 190 -0.36 -28.12 4.44
CA CYS A 190 -0.67 -26.99 3.57
C CYS A 190 -1.40 -25.87 4.34
N THR A 191 -2.33 -26.25 5.23
CA THR A 191 -3.03 -25.31 6.11
C THR A 191 -2.06 -24.61 7.05
N VAL A 192 -1.15 -25.33 7.70
CA VAL A 192 -0.15 -24.76 8.61
C VAL A 192 0.79 -23.79 7.87
N ILE A 193 1.28 -24.18 6.70
CA ILE A 193 2.15 -23.32 5.87
C ILE A 193 1.39 -22.08 5.41
N SER A 194 0.13 -22.22 4.99
CA SER A 194 -0.71 -21.12 4.56
C SER A 194 -0.97 -20.13 5.68
N VAL A 195 -1.38 -20.61 6.85
CA VAL A 195 -1.64 -19.75 8.03
C VAL A 195 -0.36 -19.05 8.47
N SER A 196 0.77 -19.77 8.54
CA SER A 196 2.07 -19.20 8.92
C SER A 196 2.52 -18.14 7.92
N GLY A 197 2.34 -18.40 6.62
CA GLY A 197 2.64 -17.45 5.56
C GLY A 197 1.76 -16.20 5.60
N ILE A 198 0.47 -16.34 5.91
CA ILE A 198 -0.42 -15.18 6.06
C ILE A 198 -0.01 -14.33 7.27
N LEU A 199 0.32 -14.96 8.40
CA LEU A 199 0.77 -14.26 9.60
C LEU A 199 2.09 -13.50 9.38
N LEU A 200 3.04 -14.12 8.69
CA LEU A 200 4.31 -13.48 8.35
C LEU A 200 4.11 -12.35 7.33
N LEU A 201 3.23 -12.53 6.34
CA LEU A 201 2.88 -11.48 5.38
C LEU A 201 2.23 -10.28 6.09
N LEU A 202 1.33 -10.52 7.05
CA LEU A 202 0.73 -9.45 7.85
C LEU A 202 1.80 -8.65 8.61
N TYR A 203 2.78 -9.34 9.21
CA TYR A 203 3.89 -8.65 9.89
C TYR A 203 4.75 -7.85 8.90
N LEU A 204 5.18 -8.46 7.80
CA LEU A 204 6.02 -7.82 6.79
C LEU A 204 5.32 -6.61 6.15
N ASN A 205 4.05 -6.75 5.77
CA ASN A 205 3.27 -5.66 5.20
C ASN A 205 3.23 -4.43 6.12
N MET A 206 3.21 -4.66 7.43
CA MET A 206 3.27 -3.58 8.39
C MET A 206 4.64 -2.90 8.44
N VAL A 207 5.73 -3.68 8.48
CA VAL A 207 7.09 -3.13 8.43
C VAL A 207 7.31 -2.37 7.13
N TRP A 208 6.78 -2.88 6.01
CA TRP A 208 6.84 -2.23 4.70
C TRP A 208 6.05 -0.91 4.68
N SER A 209 4.80 -0.89 5.16
CA SER A 209 3.99 0.33 5.18
C SER A 209 4.62 1.41 6.06
N GLN A 210 5.13 1.02 7.23
CA GLN A 210 5.83 1.94 8.12
C GLN A 210 7.18 2.38 7.56
N GLY A 211 7.90 1.52 6.84
CA GLY A 211 9.15 1.88 6.16
C GLY A 211 8.96 2.95 5.10
N VAL A 212 7.86 2.87 4.34
CA VAL A 212 7.45 3.92 3.40
C VAL A 212 7.17 5.24 4.14
N VAL A 213 6.40 5.20 5.23
CA VAL A 213 6.11 6.41 6.01
C VAL A 213 7.38 7.02 6.61
N VAL A 214 8.27 6.20 7.19
CA VAL A 214 9.58 6.63 7.70
C VAL A 214 10.40 7.27 6.59
N SER A 215 10.51 6.63 5.43
CA SER A 215 11.26 7.14 4.29
C SER A 215 10.71 8.46 3.75
N ALA A 216 9.42 8.72 3.92
CA ALA A 216 8.79 9.96 3.51
C ALA A 216 8.89 11.09 4.56
N THR A 217 9.06 10.74 5.83
CA THR A 217 8.99 11.68 6.96
C THR A 217 10.33 11.96 7.63
N GLU A 218 11.26 11.00 7.62
CA GLU A 218 12.60 11.10 8.19
C GLU A 218 13.62 11.33 7.07
N GLU A 219 14.14 12.56 6.96
CA GLU A 219 15.15 12.89 5.96
C GLU A 219 16.43 12.06 6.15
N GLY A 220 16.98 11.53 5.06
CA GLY A 220 18.23 10.77 5.07
C GLY A 220 18.09 9.27 5.40
N ARG A 221 16.88 8.78 5.69
CA ARG A 221 16.61 7.35 5.93
C ARG A 221 15.79 6.78 4.78
N TYR A 222 16.44 6.07 3.88
CA TYR A 222 15.83 5.53 2.67
C TYR A 222 16.17 4.05 2.47
N GLY A 223 15.41 3.36 1.62
CA GLY A 223 15.63 1.96 1.28
C GLY A 223 15.55 1.03 2.49
N LEU A 224 16.55 0.15 2.60
CA LEU A 224 16.65 -0.82 3.70
C LEU A 224 16.83 -0.17 5.08
N THR A 225 17.48 1.00 5.15
CA THR A 225 17.63 1.73 6.43
C THR A 225 16.28 2.19 6.98
N ALA A 226 15.38 2.62 6.10
CA ALA A 226 14.01 2.99 6.49
C ALA A 226 13.21 1.77 6.97
N LEU A 227 13.41 0.61 6.33
CA LEU A 227 12.78 -0.65 6.73
C LEU A 227 13.30 -1.16 8.08
N GLY A 228 14.61 -1.06 8.33
CA GLY A 228 15.20 -1.39 9.63
C GLY A 228 14.62 -0.52 10.75
N ARG A 229 14.55 0.79 10.51
CA ARG A 229 13.92 1.72 11.45
C ARG A 229 12.44 1.39 11.68
N ALA A 230 11.71 1.06 10.62
CA ALA A 230 10.32 0.66 10.75
C ALA A 230 10.16 -0.63 11.56
N ALA A 231 11.04 -1.62 11.40
CA ALA A 231 11.02 -2.84 12.19
C ALA A 231 11.17 -2.55 13.70
N GLU A 232 12.06 -1.64 14.08
CA GLU A 232 12.19 -1.17 15.48
C GLU A 232 10.90 -0.54 16.01
N LEU A 233 10.28 0.35 15.21
CA LEU A 233 9.01 1.01 15.57
C LEU A 233 7.88 -0.02 15.78
N VAL A 234 7.80 -1.03 14.90
CA VAL A 234 6.80 -2.10 14.99
C VAL A 234 7.04 -2.98 16.20
N GLN A 235 8.31 -3.31 16.51
CA GLN A 235 8.65 -4.15 17.66
C GLN A 235 8.26 -3.50 18.98
N GLY A 236 8.46 -2.19 19.13
CA GLY A 236 8.09 -1.44 20.35
C GLY A 236 6.60 -1.49 20.69
N ARG A 237 5.72 -1.73 19.71
CA ARG A 237 4.26 -1.77 19.92
C ARG A 237 3.56 -2.92 19.18
N ARG A 238 4.19 -4.10 19.12
CA ARG A 238 3.78 -5.26 18.29
C ARG A 238 2.29 -5.63 18.38
N ARG A 239 1.66 -5.54 19.57
CA ARG A 239 0.23 -5.88 19.74
C ARG A 239 -0.72 -4.84 19.13
N LEU A 240 -0.41 -3.56 19.26
CA LEU A 240 -1.21 -2.48 18.68
C LEU A 240 -1.07 -2.48 17.15
N ALA A 241 0.19 -2.55 16.72
CA ALA A 241 0.66 -2.80 15.37
C ALA A 241 -0.13 -3.90 14.64
N LEU A 242 -0.17 -5.11 15.23
CA LEU A 242 -0.90 -6.24 14.67
C LEU A 242 -2.41 -5.96 14.55
N ARG A 243 -3.04 -5.40 15.60
CA ARG A 243 -4.48 -5.09 15.60
C ARG A 243 -4.86 -4.09 14.50
N VAL A 244 -4.09 -3.00 14.36
CA VAL A 244 -4.32 -1.99 13.31
C VAL A 244 -4.18 -2.63 11.93
N ASN A 245 -3.15 -3.44 11.72
CA ASN A 245 -2.92 -4.05 10.41
C ASN A 245 -3.97 -5.13 10.07
N CYS A 246 -4.40 -5.95 11.04
CA CYS A 246 -5.50 -6.89 10.84
C CYS A 246 -6.80 -6.18 10.47
N LEU A 247 -7.14 -5.09 11.16
CA LEU A 247 -8.34 -4.32 10.86
C LEU A 247 -8.26 -3.65 9.49
N LYS A 248 -7.09 -3.09 9.14
CA LYS A 248 -6.81 -2.54 7.80
C LYS A 248 -6.99 -3.61 6.72
N PHE A 249 -6.43 -4.80 6.93
CA PHE A 249 -6.58 -5.92 6.01
C PHE A 249 -8.05 -6.31 5.81
N LEU A 250 -8.83 -6.43 6.89
CA LEU A 250 -10.27 -6.73 6.81
C LEU A 250 -11.04 -5.66 6.03
N ILE A 251 -10.75 -4.38 6.25
CA ILE A 251 -11.38 -3.27 5.53
C ILE A 251 -11.03 -3.31 4.03
N VAL A 252 -9.76 -3.59 3.71
CA VAL A 252 -9.31 -3.70 2.32
C VAL A 252 -10.02 -4.86 1.62
N GLN A 253 -10.03 -6.05 2.22
CA GLN A 253 -10.64 -7.22 1.59
C GLN A 253 -12.16 -7.14 1.55
N GLY A 254 -12.80 -6.62 2.59
CA GLY A 254 -14.24 -6.34 2.58
C GLY A 254 -14.63 -5.31 1.53
N GLY A 255 -13.82 -4.24 1.39
CA GLY A 255 -13.99 -3.23 0.35
C GLY A 255 -13.83 -3.80 -1.06
N ASN A 256 -12.76 -4.58 -1.31
CA ASN A 256 -12.54 -5.28 -2.58
C ASN A 256 -13.73 -6.18 -2.92
N LEU A 257 -14.20 -7.00 -1.97
CA LEU A 257 -15.34 -7.88 -2.18
C LEU A 257 -16.62 -7.09 -2.50
N ALA A 258 -16.90 -6.02 -1.76
CA ALA A 258 -18.06 -5.17 -2.02
C ALA A 258 -18.02 -4.53 -3.42
N ILE A 259 -16.85 -4.06 -3.85
CA ILE A 259 -16.63 -3.48 -5.19
C ILE A 259 -16.80 -4.54 -6.28
N SER A 260 -16.32 -5.77 -6.06
CA SER A 260 -16.49 -6.89 -6.99
C SER A 260 -17.95 -7.30 -7.15
N LEU A 261 -18.75 -7.20 -6.09
CA LEU A 261 -20.19 -7.56 -6.08
C LEU A 261 -21.11 -6.46 -6.63
N LEU A 262 -20.59 -5.29 -7.02
CA LEU A 262 -21.42 -4.24 -7.61
C LEU A 262 -22.03 -4.72 -8.93
N PRO A 263 -23.38 -4.79 -9.05
CA PRO A 263 -24.05 -5.19 -10.27
C PRO A 263 -23.99 -4.01 -11.25
N LEU A 264 -23.00 -4.05 -12.14
CA LEU A 264 -22.81 -3.05 -13.19
C LEU A 264 -23.17 -3.65 -14.56
N GLU A 265 -24.18 -4.53 -14.57
CA GLU A 265 -24.69 -5.19 -15.76
C GLU A 265 -25.32 -4.16 -16.72
N GLY A 266 -25.04 -4.30 -18.02
CA GLY A 266 -25.56 -3.39 -19.05
C GLY A 266 -24.77 -2.09 -19.26
N MET A 267 -23.69 -1.86 -18.50
CA MET A 267 -22.80 -0.71 -18.70
C MET A 267 -21.61 -1.04 -19.60
N ASN A 268 -21.05 -0.03 -20.27
CA ASN A 268 -19.81 -0.20 -21.04
C ASN A 268 -18.66 -0.66 -20.12
N GLY A 269 -17.87 -1.65 -20.53
CA GLY A 269 -16.78 -2.23 -19.73
C GLY A 269 -15.78 -1.20 -19.18
N LEU A 270 -15.54 -0.11 -19.92
CA LEU A 270 -14.73 1.03 -19.48
C LEU A 270 -15.31 1.73 -18.26
N ILE A 271 -16.62 1.98 -18.25
CA ILE A 271 -17.30 2.62 -17.13
C ILE A 271 -17.27 1.70 -15.91
N ILE A 272 -17.44 0.39 -16.11
CA ILE A 272 -17.34 -0.62 -15.05
C ILE A 272 -15.94 -0.58 -14.40
N MET A 273 -14.88 -0.59 -15.21
CA MET A 273 -13.51 -0.51 -14.69
C MET A 273 -13.26 0.79 -13.93
N PHE A 274 -13.68 1.94 -14.46
CA PHE A 274 -13.51 3.21 -13.77
C PHE A 274 -14.30 3.28 -12.45
N ALA A 275 -15.54 2.80 -12.47
CA ALA A 275 -16.41 2.73 -11.29
C ALA A 275 -15.83 1.82 -10.20
N ARG A 276 -15.13 0.74 -10.57
CA ARG A 276 -14.41 -0.12 -9.63
C ARG A 276 -13.06 0.47 -9.18
N PHE A 277 -12.34 1.15 -10.06
CA PHE A 277 -11.03 1.74 -9.77
C PHE A 277 -11.12 2.88 -8.75
N LEU A 278 -12.09 3.78 -8.90
CA LEU A 278 -12.18 4.98 -8.08
C LEU A 278 -12.30 4.69 -6.56
N PRO A 279 -13.19 3.78 -6.09
CA PRO A 279 -13.24 3.38 -4.68
C PRO A 279 -11.94 2.76 -4.16
N LEU A 280 -11.20 2.01 -5.00
CA LEU A 280 -9.91 1.42 -4.61
C LEU A 280 -8.85 2.49 -4.33
N VAL A 281 -8.85 3.57 -5.11
CA VAL A 281 -7.97 4.72 -4.86
C VAL A 281 -8.28 5.34 -3.51
N PHE A 282 -9.56 5.57 -3.20
CA PHE A 282 -9.95 6.10 -1.88
C PHE A 282 -9.58 5.17 -0.72
N LEU A 283 -9.77 3.86 -0.91
CA LEU A 283 -9.40 2.84 0.07
C LEU A 283 -7.89 2.82 0.32
N SER A 284 -7.07 2.98 -0.72
CA SER A 284 -5.62 3.05 -0.59
C SER A 284 -5.17 4.32 0.15
N VAL A 285 -5.75 5.49 -0.18
CA VAL A 285 -5.49 6.75 0.51
C VAL A 285 -5.87 6.66 2.00
N PHE A 286 -6.99 6.01 2.30
CA PHE A 286 -7.39 5.73 3.68
C PHE A 286 -6.37 4.87 4.43
N CYS A 287 -5.87 3.80 3.81
CA CYS A 287 -4.85 2.95 4.40
C CYS A 287 -3.56 3.73 4.71
N VAL A 288 -3.11 4.58 3.79
CA VAL A 288 -1.94 5.45 4.01
C VAL A 288 -2.20 6.42 5.17
N ALA A 289 -3.41 6.96 5.29
CA ALA A 289 -3.76 7.83 6.41
C ALA A 289 -3.70 7.11 7.76
N VAL A 290 -4.12 5.85 7.82
CA VAL A 290 -3.98 4.99 9.01
C VAL A 290 -2.50 4.76 9.34
N ASP A 291 -1.66 4.48 8.34
CA ASP A 291 -0.23 4.25 8.53
C ASP A 291 0.49 5.52 9.05
N VAL A 292 0.13 6.71 8.54
CA VAL A 292 0.64 8.00 9.03
C VAL A 292 0.14 8.32 10.43
N ALA A 293 -1.13 8.05 10.74
CA ALA A 293 -1.68 8.23 12.08
C ALA A 293 -0.94 7.36 13.12
N PHE A 294 -0.72 6.08 12.79
CA PHE A 294 0.04 5.15 13.62
C PHE A 294 1.48 5.64 13.85
N TYR A 295 2.17 6.10 12.80
CA TYR A 295 3.52 6.65 12.90
C TYR A 295 3.59 7.89 13.82
N ASN A 296 2.66 8.83 13.66
CA ASN A 296 2.61 10.05 14.49
C ASN A 296 2.35 9.75 15.96
N GLU A 297 1.48 8.77 16.26
CA GLU A 297 1.24 8.34 17.63
C GLU A 297 2.51 7.75 18.27
N HIS A 298 3.21 6.89 17.53
CA HIS A 298 4.47 6.32 18.00
C HIS A 298 5.50 7.41 18.27
N ARG A 299 5.69 8.34 17.33
CA ARG A 299 6.63 9.46 17.47
C ARG A 299 6.34 10.30 18.71
N ASN A 300 5.06 10.61 18.95
CA ASN A 300 4.64 11.40 20.11
C ASN A 300 4.88 10.67 21.43
N ALA A 301 4.70 9.35 21.46
CA ALA A 301 4.97 8.55 22.66
C ALA A 301 6.47 8.47 22.98
N THR A 302 7.33 8.28 21.97
CA THR A 302 8.79 8.30 22.18
C THR A 302 9.32 9.68 22.56
N GLY A 303 8.70 10.76 22.04
CA GLY A 303 9.07 12.13 22.41
C GLY A 303 8.69 12.48 23.86
N LYS A 304 7.60 11.91 24.39
CA LYS A 304 7.20 12.10 25.79
C LYS A 304 8.13 11.38 26.78
N GLY A 305 8.54 10.14 26.48
CA GLY A 305 9.45 9.38 27.35
C GLY A 305 10.83 10.03 27.51
N SER A 306 11.37 10.62 26.44
CA SER A 306 12.68 11.29 26.52
C SER A 306 12.66 12.58 27.34
N CYS A 307 11.52 13.29 27.39
CA CYS A 307 11.36 14.49 28.24
C CYS A 307 11.11 14.16 29.72
N GLU A 308 10.47 13.03 30.04
CA GLU A 308 10.28 12.60 31.44
C GLU A 308 11.59 12.14 32.09
N GLU A 309 12.45 11.40 31.37
CA GLU A 309 13.76 10.98 31.88
C GLU A 309 14.72 12.16 32.13
N LEU A 310 14.64 13.21 31.29
CA LEU A 310 15.36 14.47 31.52
C LEU A 310 14.78 15.29 32.69
N GLY A 311 13.51 15.08 33.05
CA GLY A 311 12.85 15.72 34.18
C GLY A 311 13.14 15.07 35.53
N GLU A 312 13.28 13.74 35.58
CA GLU A 312 13.66 13.01 36.79
C GLU A 312 15.15 13.18 37.13
N THR A 313 16.03 13.07 36.13
CA THR A 313 17.47 13.29 36.34
C THR A 313 17.80 14.72 36.83
N THR A 314 17.01 15.72 36.46
CA THR A 314 17.18 17.10 36.95
C THR A 314 16.63 17.32 38.36
N LYS A 315 15.67 16.49 38.83
CA LYS A 315 15.17 16.53 40.21
C LYS A 315 16.13 15.84 41.19
N ASP A 316 16.75 14.74 40.78
CA ASP A 316 17.74 14.04 41.63
C ASP A 316 19.05 14.81 41.79
N VAL A 317 19.45 15.61 40.80
CA VAL A 317 20.61 16.52 40.93
C VAL A 317 20.32 17.72 41.84
N LYS A 318 19.06 18.13 42.01
CA LYS A 318 18.69 19.22 42.92
C LYS A 318 18.45 18.79 44.37
N LEU A 319 18.24 17.50 44.63
CA LEU A 319 18.08 16.96 46.00
C LEU A 319 19.40 16.57 46.68
N ASN A 320 20.52 16.52 45.95
CA ASN A 320 21.85 16.24 46.51
C ASN A 320 22.72 17.49 46.75
N ASN A 321 22.14 18.70 46.66
CA ASN A 321 22.83 19.97 46.89
C ASN A 321 22.08 20.86 47.90
N VAL A 322 21.55 20.27 48.97
CA VAL A 322 21.10 20.99 50.18
C VAL A 322 21.69 20.32 51.41
#